data_AF-A0A7V1K413-F1
#
_entry.id   AF-A0A7V1K413-F1
#
_cell.length_a   1.000
_cell.length_b   1.000
_cell.length_c   1.000
_cell.angle_alpha   90.00
_cell.angle_beta   90.00
_cell.angle_gamma   90.00
#
_symmetry.space_group_name_H-M   'P 1'
#
loop_
_entity.id
_entity.type
_entity.pdbx_description
1 polymer ?
#
loop_
_entity_poly.entity_id
_entity_poly.type
_entity_poly.pdbx_seq_one_letter_code
_entity_poly.pdbx_strand_id
1 'polypeptide(L)'
;MKKLFLLCSLLISSMLHADELGNILSNNKELLFDYDFKSNELESDMLSKSWINPVKLRYNKDYTTRFGDKTIGTGTFSVIIDQPIFRSGGIYYAIKYSQALRNANEADLTLQKRKMIGDAVSILFNLKK
;
A
#
# COMPACT_ATOMS: atom_id res chain seq x y z
N MET A 1 35.09 -20.77 -25.26
CA MET A 1 33.77 -20.10 -25.13
C MET A 1 32.60 -21.05 -24.85
N LYS A 2 32.48 -22.22 -25.52
CA LYS A 2 31.39 -23.18 -25.27
C LYS A 2 31.32 -23.76 -23.84
N LYS A 3 32.47 -24.01 -23.20
CA LYS A 3 32.55 -24.52 -21.81
C LYS A 3 32.08 -23.50 -20.76
N LEU A 4 32.29 -22.21 -21.02
CA LEU A 4 31.86 -21.13 -20.12
C LEU A 4 30.33 -20.96 -20.18
N PHE A 5 29.76 -21.10 -21.37
CA PHE A 5 28.31 -21.02 -21.59
C PHE A 5 27.54 -22.15 -20.89
N LEU A 6 28.10 -23.38 -20.91
CA LEU A 6 27.56 -24.54 -20.19
C LEU A 6 27.59 -24.36 -18.66
N LEU A 7 28.61 -23.68 -18.13
CA LEU A 7 28.71 -23.40 -16.70
C LEU A 7 27.66 -22.36 -16.26
N CYS A 8 27.45 -21.32 -17.09
CA CYS A 8 26.41 -20.32 -16.85
C CYS A 8 25.00 -20.92 -16.90
N SER A 9 24.72 -21.84 -17.83
CA SER A 9 23.39 -22.49 -17.89
C SER A 9 23.09 -23.35 -16.65
N LEU A 10 24.11 -23.99 -16.07
CA LEU A 10 23.93 -24.84 -14.90
C LEU A 10 23.66 -24.03 -13.62
N LEU A 11 24.32 -22.88 -13.46
CA LEU A 11 24.09 -21.93 -12.38
C LEU A 11 22.67 -21.32 -12.43
N ILE A 12 22.18 -21.02 -13.64
CA ILE A 12 20.83 -20.48 -13.84
C ILE A 12 19.77 -21.53 -13.47
N SER A 13 19.98 -22.81 -13.81
CA SER A 13 19.02 -23.87 -13.43
C SER A 13 18.91 -24.11 -11.92
N SER A 14 19.99 -23.94 -11.15
CA SER A 14 19.93 -24.07 -9.68
C SER A 14 19.18 -22.92 -8.99
N MET A 15 19.13 -21.74 -9.62
CA MET A 15 18.41 -20.58 -9.08
C MET A 15 16.89 -20.68 -9.27
N LEU A 16 16.42 -21.49 -10.24
CA LEU A 16 15.00 -21.64 -10.55
C LEU A 16 14.24 -22.57 -9.58
N HIS A 17 14.95 -23.41 -8.81
CA HIS A 17 14.34 -24.40 -7.91
C HIS A 17 14.29 -23.99 -6.43
N ALA A 18 14.54 -22.72 -6.08
CA ALA A 18 14.55 -22.25 -4.69
C ALA A 18 13.15 -22.03 -4.06
N ASP A 19 12.07 -22.25 -4.81
CA ASP A 19 10.70 -21.88 -4.40
C ASP A 19 9.96 -22.98 -3.59
N GLU A 20 10.59 -24.15 -3.38
CA GLU A 20 9.98 -25.29 -2.70
C GLU A 20 9.80 -25.07 -1.18
N LEU A 21 10.37 -23.99 -0.62
CA LEU A 21 10.26 -23.61 0.80
C LEU A 21 8.98 -22.83 1.15
N GLY A 22 8.07 -22.61 0.19
CA GLY A 22 6.88 -21.78 0.37
C GLY A 22 5.98 -22.17 1.55
N ASN A 23 6.00 -23.44 1.98
CA ASN A 23 5.12 -23.97 3.02
C ASN A 23 5.79 -24.19 4.39
N ILE A 24 6.93 -23.55 4.64
CA ILE A 24 7.63 -23.64 5.94
C ILE A 24 6.97 -22.77 7.00
N LEU A 25 6.32 -21.70 6.58
CA LEU A 25 5.69 -20.75 7.48
C LEU A 25 4.29 -21.26 7.85
N SER A 26 3.89 -21.07 9.11
CA SER A 26 2.51 -21.34 9.53
C SER A 26 1.53 -20.45 8.75
N ASN A 27 0.35 -20.99 8.40
CA ASN A 27 -0.74 -20.27 7.75
C ASN A 27 -1.04 -18.90 8.37
N ASN A 28 -1.01 -18.80 9.72
CA ASN A 28 -1.26 -17.53 10.41
C ASN A 28 -0.19 -16.48 10.11
N LYS A 29 1.07 -16.91 10.03
CA LYS A 29 2.19 -16.02 9.72
C LYS A 29 2.22 -15.62 8.24
N GLU A 30 1.87 -16.54 7.35
CA GLU A 30 1.69 -16.20 5.94
C GLU A 30 0.56 -15.19 5.74
N LEU A 31 -0.57 -15.39 6.43
CA LEU A 31 -1.70 -14.46 6.40
C LEU A 31 -1.32 -13.07 6.93
N LEU A 32 -0.50 -12.98 7.98
CA LEU A 32 0.01 -11.69 8.47
C LEU A 32 0.83 -10.96 7.42
N PHE A 33 1.75 -11.64 6.72
CA PHE A 33 2.49 -11.02 5.62
C PHE A 33 1.57 -10.57 4.49
N ASP A 34 0.56 -11.36 4.12
CA ASP A 34 -0.43 -10.96 3.11
C ASP A 34 -1.19 -9.68 3.51
N TYR A 35 -1.54 -9.55 4.80
CA TYR A 35 -2.10 -8.30 5.33
C TYR A 35 -1.11 -7.14 5.26
N ASP A 36 0.15 -7.35 5.60
CA ASP A 36 1.18 -6.30 5.54
C ASP A 36 1.40 -5.81 4.10
N PHE A 37 1.44 -6.72 3.11
CA PHE A 37 1.52 -6.37 1.70
C PHE A 37 0.30 -5.56 1.24
N LYS A 38 -0.92 -5.99 1.62
CA LYS A 38 -2.16 -5.26 1.32
C LYS A 38 -2.21 -3.89 1.99
N SER A 39 -1.73 -3.78 3.23
CA SER A 39 -1.67 -2.50 3.94
C SER A 39 -0.75 -1.53 3.21
N ASN A 40 0.44 -1.99 2.83
CA ASN A 40 1.38 -1.18 2.05
C ASN A 40 0.79 -0.72 0.70
N GLU A 41 0.08 -1.60 0.00
CA GLU A 41 -0.64 -1.24 -1.23
C GLU A 41 -1.67 -0.14 -0.98
N LEU A 42 -2.56 -0.33 0.00
CA LEU A 42 -3.64 0.59 0.33
C LEU A 42 -3.12 1.95 0.84
N GLU A 43 -2.10 1.95 1.69
CA GLU A 43 -1.47 3.17 2.20
C GLU A 43 -0.80 3.97 1.08
N SER A 44 -0.09 3.29 0.17
CA SER A 44 0.47 3.93 -1.02
C SER A 44 -0.61 4.50 -1.92
N ASP A 45 -1.72 3.78 -2.10
CA ASP A 45 -2.84 4.21 -2.91
C ASP A 45 -3.53 5.45 -2.33
N MET A 46 -3.72 5.46 -1.01
CA MET A 46 -4.23 6.61 -0.27
C MET A 46 -3.28 7.81 -0.43
N LEU A 47 -1.98 7.61 -0.28
CA LEU A 47 -0.98 8.68 -0.42
C LEU A 47 -0.93 9.23 -1.85
N SER A 48 -0.98 8.34 -2.86
CA SER A 48 -1.04 8.69 -4.28
C SER A 48 -2.27 9.54 -4.63
N LYS A 49 -3.40 9.26 -3.99
CA LYS A 49 -4.69 9.94 -4.23
C LYS A 49 -4.95 11.11 -3.27
N SER A 50 -4.05 11.36 -2.32
CA SER A 50 -4.22 12.38 -1.27
C SER A 50 -4.40 13.82 -1.77
N TRP A 51 -4.01 14.11 -3.01
CA TRP A 51 -4.20 15.40 -3.64
C TRP A 51 -5.63 15.62 -4.16
N ILE A 52 -6.45 14.57 -4.20
CA ILE A 52 -7.85 14.63 -4.63
C ILE A 52 -8.69 15.00 -3.42
N ASN A 53 -9.37 16.15 -3.51
CA ASN A 53 -10.26 16.59 -2.45
C ASN A 53 -11.64 15.97 -2.63
N PRO A 54 -12.31 15.53 -1.54
CA PRO A 54 -13.63 14.95 -1.63
C PRO A 54 -14.68 16.00 -2.01
N VAL A 55 -15.70 15.58 -2.75
CA VAL A 55 -16.90 16.39 -3.00
C VAL A 55 -17.70 16.51 -1.71
N LYS A 56 -17.92 17.73 -1.23
CA LYS A 56 -18.64 17.98 0.03
C LYS A 56 -20.08 18.39 -0.25
N LEU A 57 -21.01 17.64 0.31
CA LEU A 57 -22.43 17.99 0.33
C LEU A 57 -22.75 18.67 1.66
N ARG A 58 -23.32 19.88 1.61
CA ARG A 58 -23.73 20.61 2.82
C ARG A 58 -25.17 21.07 2.67
N TYR A 59 -25.99 20.61 3.60
CA TYR A 59 -27.34 21.11 3.83
C TYR A 59 -27.36 21.87 5.16
N ASN A 60 -27.94 23.07 5.15
CA ASN A 60 -28.13 23.88 6.35
C ASN A 60 -29.56 24.39 6.42
N LYS A 61 -30.11 24.51 7.62
CA LYS A 61 -31.44 25.10 7.83
C LYS A 61 -31.39 26.04 9.02
N ASP A 62 -31.60 27.32 8.74
CA ASP A 62 -31.55 28.39 9.73
C ASP A 62 -32.96 28.90 10.02
N TYR A 63 -33.22 29.20 11.28
CA TYR A 63 -34.47 29.84 11.71
C TYR A 63 -34.15 31.17 12.38
N THR A 64 -34.83 32.24 11.97
CA THR A 64 -34.63 33.58 12.54
C THR A 64 -35.96 34.22 12.88
N THR A 65 -36.01 34.91 14.02
CA THR A 65 -37.13 35.73 14.50
C THR A 65 -36.80 37.22 14.45
N ARG A 66 -35.65 37.60 13.88
CA ARG A 66 -35.16 39.00 13.91
C ARG A 66 -35.90 39.93 12.95
N PHE A 67 -36.72 39.40 12.05
CA PHE A 67 -37.43 40.17 11.02
C PHE A 67 -38.96 39.92 11.11
N GLY A 68 -39.60 40.46 12.15
CA GLY A 68 -41.06 40.45 12.35
C GLY A 68 -41.60 39.41 13.34
N ASP A 69 -42.93 39.35 13.50
CA ASP A 69 -43.63 38.53 14.51
C ASP A 69 -43.68 37.02 14.21
N LYS A 70 -43.10 36.57 13.10
CA LYS A 70 -43.13 35.17 12.66
C LYS A 70 -41.71 34.62 12.49
N THR A 71 -41.50 33.37 12.91
CA THR A 71 -40.25 32.63 12.68
C THR A 71 -40.09 32.33 11.19
N ILE A 72 -39.03 32.84 10.58
CA ILE A 72 -38.68 32.55 9.18
C ILE A 72 -37.64 31.41 9.17
N GLY A 73 -37.95 30.33 8.45
CA GLY A 73 -37.02 29.23 8.21
C GLY A 73 -36.43 29.29 6.79
N THR A 74 -35.10 29.27 6.68
CA THR A 74 -34.39 29.22 5.40
C THR A 74 -33.57 27.94 5.31
N GLY A 75 -33.76 27.16 4.26
CA GLY A 75 -32.95 25.97 3.96
C GLY A 75 -32.00 26.25 2.80
N THR A 76 -30.72 25.88 2.94
CA THR A 76 -29.71 25.99 1.90
C THR A 76 -29.08 24.63 1.63
N PHE A 77 -29.01 24.24 0.36
CA PHE A 77 -28.29 23.04 -0.10
C PHE A 77 -27.12 23.47 -0.99
N SER A 78 -25.95 22.90 -0.79
CA SER A 78 -24.74 23.26 -1.54
C SER A 78 -23.85 22.04 -1.79
N VAL A 79 -23.32 21.95 -3.02
CA VAL A 79 -22.29 20.99 -3.43
C VAL A 79 -21.00 21.76 -3.62
N ILE A 80 -19.95 21.38 -2.89
CA ILE A 80 -18.67 22.10 -2.86
C ILE A 80 -17.58 21.18 -3.41
N ILE A 81 -16.89 21.65 -4.45
CA ILE A 81 -15.75 20.98 -5.06
C ILE A 81 -14.59 21.98 -5.04
N ASP A 82 -13.58 21.71 -4.21
CA ASP A 82 -12.38 22.53 -4.08
C ASP A 82 -11.16 21.67 -4.43
N GLN A 83 -10.91 21.50 -5.73
CA GLN A 83 -9.86 20.61 -6.24
C GLN A 83 -8.63 21.43 -6.68
N PRO A 84 -7.43 21.20 -6.10
CA PRO A 84 -6.22 21.79 -6.66
C PRO A 84 -5.94 21.21 -8.05
N ILE A 85 -5.77 22.08 -9.05
CA ILE A 85 -5.43 21.73 -10.44
C ILE A 85 -3.92 21.85 -10.74
N PHE A 86 -3.18 22.66 -9.98
CA PHE A 86 -1.73 22.82 -10.11
C PHE A 86 -1.08 23.12 -8.75
N ARG A 87 0.02 22.42 -8.43
CA ARG A 87 0.91 22.73 -7.30
C ARG A 87 2.37 22.74 -7.74
N SER A 88 2.68 23.36 -8.88
CA SER A 88 4.05 23.45 -9.45
C SER A 88 4.80 22.11 -9.47
N GLY A 89 4.11 21.02 -9.86
CA GLY A 89 4.66 19.67 -9.85
C GLY A 89 4.55 18.90 -8.52
N GLY A 90 4.12 19.52 -7.42
CA GLY A 90 3.98 18.88 -6.11
C GLY A 90 3.05 17.64 -6.13
N ILE A 91 1.97 17.68 -6.91
CA ILE A 91 1.10 16.51 -7.12
C ILE A 91 1.86 15.36 -7.79
N TYR A 92 2.63 15.67 -8.84
CA TYR A 92 3.43 14.67 -9.56
C TYR A 92 4.48 14.03 -8.64
N TYR A 93 5.22 14.86 -7.89
CA TYR A 93 6.24 14.36 -6.96
C TYR A 93 5.63 13.57 -5.80
N ALA A 94 4.46 13.94 -5.29
CA ALA A 94 3.76 13.17 -4.27
C ALA A 94 3.36 11.76 -4.78
N ILE A 95 2.85 11.66 -6.01
CA ILE A 95 2.53 10.36 -6.65
C ILE A 95 3.80 9.54 -6.86
N LYS A 96 4.90 10.16 -7.32
CA LYS A 96 6.17 9.46 -7.51
C LYS A 96 6.78 8.99 -6.20
N TYR A 97 6.68 9.81 -5.16
CA TYR A 97 7.11 9.46 -3.82
C TYR A 97 6.30 8.28 -3.27
N SER A 98 4.97 8.29 -3.41
CA SER A 98 4.14 7.17 -2.93
C SER A 98 4.47 5.85 -3.63
N GLN A 99 4.73 5.90 -4.95
CA GLN A 99 5.17 4.73 -5.72
C GLN A 99 6.54 4.21 -5.26
N ALA A 100 7.50 5.12 -5.03
CA ALA A 100 8.82 4.73 -4.55
C ALA A 100 8.75 4.12 -3.14
N LEU A 101 7.96 4.71 -2.25
CA LEU A 101 7.74 4.23 -0.90
C LEU A 101 7.08 2.84 -0.90
N ARG A 102 6.05 2.64 -1.72
CA ARG A 102 5.40 1.33 -1.90
C ARG A 102 6.40 0.24 -2.24
N ASN A 103 7.22 0.49 -3.26
CA ASN A 103 8.18 -0.49 -3.77
C ASN A 103 9.28 -0.76 -2.73
N ALA A 104 9.72 0.27 -1.99
CA ALA A 104 10.71 0.11 -0.93
C ALA A 104 10.18 -0.75 0.22
N ASN A 105 8.95 -0.48 0.67
CA ASN A 105 8.28 -1.27 1.70
C ASN A 105 8.01 -2.70 1.24
N GLU A 106 7.58 -2.90 -0.01
CA GLU A 106 7.34 -4.25 -0.57
C GLU A 106 8.63 -5.07 -0.61
N ALA A 107 9.76 -4.46 -1.00
CA ALA A 107 11.07 -5.09 -0.97
C ALA A 107 11.50 -5.45 0.46
N ASP A 108 11.24 -4.56 1.42
CA ASP A 108 11.55 -4.81 2.84
C ASP A 108 10.69 -5.95 3.41
N LEU A 109 9.37 -5.94 3.19
CA LEU A 109 8.47 -7.03 3.59
C LEU A 109 8.88 -8.37 2.98
N THR A 110 9.31 -8.37 1.71
CA THR A 110 9.82 -9.57 1.03
C THR A 110 11.10 -10.08 1.70
N LEU A 111 12.01 -9.18 2.06
CA LEU A 111 13.24 -9.53 2.78
C LEU A 111 12.91 -10.11 4.16
N GLN A 112 12.00 -9.48 4.90
CA GLN A 112 11.55 -9.95 6.21
C GLN A 112 10.91 -11.35 6.13
N LYS A 113 10.05 -11.60 5.13
CA LYS A 113 9.46 -12.92 4.87
C LYS A 113 10.54 -13.97 4.61
N ARG A 114 11.50 -13.67 3.73
CA ARG A 114 12.63 -14.58 3.41
C ARG A 114 13.51 -14.87 4.61
N LYS A 115 13.82 -13.85 5.42
CA LYS A 115 14.60 -14.01 6.66
C LYS A 115 13.89 -14.95 7.62
N MET A 116 12.58 -14.77 7.83
CA MET A 116 11.78 -15.62 8.71
C MET A 116 11.75 -17.08 8.23
N ILE A 117 11.63 -17.31 6.92
CA ILE A 117 11.72 -18.66 6.34
C ILE A 117 13.12 -19.26 6.62
N GLY A 118 14.18 -18.49 6.38
CA GLY A 118 15.56 -18.94 6.66
C GLY A 118 15.79 -19.32 8.13
N ASP A 119 15.26 -18.51 9.06
CA ASP A 119 15.34 -18.78 10.49
C ASP A 119 14.55 -20.06 10.86
N ALA A 120 13.35 -20.23 10.32
CA ALA A 120 12.53 -21.43 10.54
C ALA A 120 13.22 -22.71 10.01
N VAL A 121 13.81 -22.64 8.82
CA VAL A 121 14.62 -23.73 8.23
C VAL A 121 15.80 -24.08 9.15
N SER A 122 16.53 -23.08 9.61
CA SER A 122 17.69 -23.29 10.50
C SER A 122 17.28 -24.00 11.80
N ILE A 123 16.16 -23.58 12.40
CA ILE A 123 15.59 -24.23 13.59
C ILE A 123 15.24 -25.69 13.29
N LEU A 124 14.55 -25.98 12.19
CA LEU A 124 14.18 -27.34 11.80
C LEU A 124 15.40 -28.24 11.61
N PHE A 125 16.47 -27.74 10.98
CA PHE A 125 17.72 -28.48 10.83
C PHE A 125 18.41 -28.76 12.17
N ASN A 126 18.44 -27.78 13.08
CA ASN A 126 19.04 -27.95 14.40
C ASN A 126 18.25 -28.90 15.30
N LEU A 127 16.93 -29.00 15.14
CA LEU A 127 16.08 -29.95 15.88
C LEU A 127 16.20 -31.39 15.37
N LYS A 128 16.57 -31.58 14.10
CA LYS A 128 16.74 -32.90 13.47
C LYS A 128 18.14 -33.49 13.72
N LYS A 129 19.10 -32.67 14.16
CA LYS A 129 20.47 -33.07 14.50
C LYS A 129 20.52 -33.68 15.90
#